data_AF-A0A7Y1U7E3-F1
#
_entry.id   AF-A0A7Y1U7E3-F1
#
_cell.length_a   1.000
_cell.length_b   1.000
_cell.length_c   1.000
_cell.angle_alpha   90.00
_cell.angle_beta   90.00
_cell.angle_gamma   90.00
#
_symmetry.space_group_name_H-M   'P 1'
#
loop_
_entity.id
_entity.type
_entity.pdbx_description
1 polymer ?
#
loop_
_entity_poly.entity_id
_entity_poly.type
_entity_poly.pdbx_seq_one_letter_code
_entity_poly.pdbx_strand_id
1 'polypeptide(L)'
;MSDIKIKNALISVFHKDGLAPIVSSLNALGVELFSTGGTQRFIEEQGIPVHRVEDLTGYPSILGGRVKTLHPKVFGGILARRHEDTDVAQVEELSIPEMDLVIVDLYPFEQTVADGASHDDIIEKIDIGGISLIRAAAKNYRDVLIVSQRGQYARLLELIEKGNGTISESDRKNFAQEAFQVSSQYDLAIHAYFSGQDSSITLGEGNALRFGENPHQQGVFYGDLEAIFDKLDG
;
A
#
# COMPACT_ATOMS: atom_id res chain seq x y z
N MET A 1 -15.01 -1.58 18.70
CA MET A 1 -14.05 -2.12 17.73
C MET A 1 -14.74 -3.28 17.04
N SER A 2 -14.91 -3.23 15.72
CA SER A 2 -15.73 -4.20 14.99
C SER A 2 -14.85 -5.09 14.12
N ASP A 3 -14.97 -6.39 14.30
CA ASP A 3 -14.40 -7.36 13.38
C ASP A 3 -15.13 -7.26 12.03
N ILE A 4 -14.41 -7.51 10.94
CA ILE A 4 -15.00 -7.56 9.59
C ILE A 4 -14.83 -8.95 9.03
N LYS A 5 -15.81 -9.41 8.25
CA LYS A 5 -15.72 -10.61 7.43
C LYS A 5 -15.28 -10.21 6.03
N ILE A 6 -14.22 -10.80 5.52
CA ILE A 6 -13.78 -10.58 4.14
C ILE A 6 -14.84 -11.16 3.20
N LYS A 7 -15.43 -10.33 2.35
CA LYS A 7 -16.37 -10.68 1.28
C LYS A 7 -15.77 -10.36 -0.08
N ASN A 8 -15.05 -9.25 -0.20
CA ASN A 8 -14.43 -8.78 -1.44
C ASN A 8 -12.94 -8.51 -1.23
N ALA A 9 -12.10 -9.01 -2.14
CA ALA A 9 -10.65 -8.83 -2.09
C ALA A 9 -10.08 -8.28 -3.41
N LEU A 10 -9.39 -7.14 -3.36
CA LEU A 10 -8.62 -6.60 -4.47
C LEU A 10 -7.17 -7.09 -4.40
N ILE A 11 -6.69 -7.75 -5.44
CA ILE A 11 -5.34 -8.32 -5.50
C ILE A 11 -4.61 -7.77 -6.73
N SER A 12 -3.54 -7.01 -6.52
CA SER A 12 -2.69 -6.46 -7.58
C SER A 12 -1.23 -6.55 -7.16
N VAL A 13 -0.58 -7.66 -7.52
CA VAL A 13 0.78 -7.96 -7.08
C VAL A 13 1.72 -8.23 -8.25
N PHE A 14 2.93 -7.71 -8.14
CA PHE A 14 4.03 -8.02 -9.03
C PHE A 14 4.52 -9.46 -8.81
N HIS A 15 4.89 -9.83 -7.58
CA HIS A 15 5.34 -11.19 -7.25
C HIS A 15 4.16 -12.08 -6.84
N LYS A 16 4.15 -13.32 -7.33
CA LYS A 16 3.03 -14.26 -7.10
C LYS A 16 3.41 -15.41 -6.17
N ASP A 17 4.66 -15.46 -5.73
CA ASP A 17 5.16 -16.49 -4.81
C ASP A 17 4.39 -16.45 -3.49
N GLY A 18 3.81 -17.59 -3.11
CA GLY A 18 3.00 -17.70 -1.88
C GLY A 18 1.59 -17.14 -1.98
N LEU A 19 1.15 -16.62 -3.14
CA LEU A 19 -0.21 -16.09 -3.32
C LEU A 19 -1.26 -17.21 -3.48
N ALA A 20 -0.89 -18.34 -4.12
CA ALA A 20 -1.81 -19.45 -4.42
C ALA A 20 -2.59 -19.97 -3.19
N PRO A 21 -1.96 -20.25 -2.03
CA PRO A 21 -2.68 -20.67 -0.83
C PRO A 21 -3.71 -19.64 -0.34
N ILE A 22 -3.38 -18.35 -0.42
CA ILE A 22 -4.25 -17.26 0.01
C ILE A 22 -5.49 -17.20 -0.88
N VAL A 23 -5.33 -17.19 -2.21
CA VAL A 23 -6.47 -17.11 -3.14
C VAL A 23 -7.34 -18.35 -3.07
N SER A 24 -6.75 -19.53 -2.86
CA SER A 24 -7.52 -20.76 -2.62
C SER A 24 -8.33 -20.70 -1.34
N SER A 25 -7.76 -20.18 -0.24
CA SER A 25 -8.46 -20.03 1.04
C SER A 25 -9.61 -19.02 0.93
N LEU A 26 -9.37 -17.87 0.30
CA LEU A 26 -10.42 -16.86 0.04
C LEU A 26 -11.55 -17.43 -0.82
N ASN A 27 -11.23 -18.16 -1.90
CA ASN A 27 -12.23 -18.78 -2.75
C ASN A 27 -13.06 -19.84 -2.01
N ALA A 28 -12.44 -20.65 -1.15
CA ALA A 28 -13.15 -21.63 -0.33
C ALA A 28 -14.14 -20.98 0.65
N LEU A 29 -13.89 -19.72 1.04
CA LEU A 29 -14.77 -18.91 1.87
C LEU A 29 -15.86 -18.15 1.07
N GLY A 30 -15.85 -18.26 -0.26
CA GLY A 30 -16.79 -17.56 -1.14
C GLY A 30 -16.50 -16.06 -1.28
N VAL A 31 -15.25 -15.65 -1.09
CA VAL A 31 -14.82 -14.24 -1.29
C VAL A 31 -14.77 -13.93 -2.78
N GLU A 32 -15.37 -12.82 -3.19
CA GLU A 32 -15.24 -12.29 -4.56
C GLU A 32 -13.86 -11.67 -4.75
N LEU A 33 -13.14 -12.11 -5.77
CA LEU A 33 -11.81 -11.63 -6.06
C LEU A 33 -11.84 -10.60 -7.19
N PHE A 34 -11.12 -9.51 -7.03
CA PHE A 34 -10.94 -8.45 -8.02
C PHE A 34 -9.45 -8.34 -8.35
N SER A 35 -9.10 -8.33 -9.63
CA SER A 35 -7.69 -8.26 -10.05
C SER A 35 -7.51 -7.66 -11.44
N THR A 36 -6.26 -7.45 -11.85
CA THR A 36 -5.89 -6.90 -13.16
C THR A 36 -4.62 -7.58 -13.70
N GLY A 37 -4.50 -7.62 -15.02
CA GLY A 37 -3.26 -7.93 -15.73
C GLY A 37 -2.67 -9.31 -15.42
N GLY A 38 -1.41 -9.33 -14.94
CA GLY A 38 -0.70 -10.58 -14.65
C GLY A 38 -1.20 -11.32 -13.40
N THR A 39 -1.77 -10.60 -12.43
CA THR A 39 -2.32 -11.20 -11.21
C THR A 39 -3.65 -11.88 -11.49
N GLN A 40 -4.51 -11.26 -12.29
CA GLN A 40 -5.76 -11.85 -12.77
C GLN A 40 -5.51 -13.21 -13.44
N ARG A 41 -4.63 -13.25 -14.44
CA ARG A 41 -4.29 -14.49 -15.17
C ARG A 41 -3.80 -15.60 -14.26
N PHE A 42 -2.95 -15.27 -13.29
CA PHE A 42 -2.45 -16.24 -12.31
C PHE A 42 -3.57 -16.85 -11.45
N ILE A 43 -4.60 -16.08 -11.11
CA ILE A 43 -5.76 -16.58 -10.34
C ILE A 43 -6.64 -17.46 -11.25
N GLU A 44 -6.90 -17.05 -12.49
CA GLU A 44 -7.69 -17.80 -13.46
C GLU A 44 -7.05 -19.15 -13.83
N GLU A 45 -5.72 -19.21 -13.94
CA GLU A 45 -4.96 -20.44 -14.20
C GLU A 45 -5.12 -21.50 -13.09
N GLN A 46 -5.54 -21.08 -11.90
CA GLN A 46 -5.86 -21.97 -10.78
C GLN A 46 -7.34 -22.43 -10.80
N GLY A 47 -8.11 -22.02 -11.80
CA GLY A 47 -9.54 -22.33 -11.92
C GLY A 47 -10.42 -21.53 -10.97
N ILE A 48 -9.92 -20.43 -10.40
CA ILE A 48 -10.63 -19.58 -9.46
C ILE A 48 -11.28 -18.40 -10.21
N PRO A 49 -12.58 -18.12 -10.00
CA PRO A 49 -13.24 -16.98 -10.62
C PRO A 49 -12.66 -15.66 -10.08
N VAL A 50 -12.46 -14.69 -10.97
CA VAL A 50 -11.95 -13.36 -10.63
C VAL A 50 -12.60 -12.30 -11.51
N HIS A 51 -13.02 -11.20 -10.89
CA HIS A 51 -13.54 -10.03 -11.57
C HIS A 51 -12.38 -9.16 -12.05
N ARG A 52 -12.48 -8.69 -13.29
CA ARG A 52 -11.50 -7.79 -13.88
C ARG A 52 -11.77 -6.38 -13.40
N VAL A 53 -10.73 -5.70 -12.90
CA VAL A 53 -10.85 -4.31 -12.47
C VAL A 53 -11.23 -3.41 -13.65
N GLU A 54 -10.80 -3.73 -14.86
CA GLU A 54 -11.16 -3.00 -16.08
C GLU A 54 -12.68 -3.03 -16.35
N ASP A 55 -13.35 -4.13 -16.03
CA ASP A 55 -14.80 -4.27 -16.20
C ASP A 55 -15.55 -3.41 -15.17
N LEU A 56 -14.97 -3.24 -13.96
CA LEU A 56 -15.53 -2.37 -12.94
C LEU A 56 -15.44 -0.89 -13.34
N THR A 57 -14.27 -0.46 -13.82
CA THR A 57 -14.02 0.94 -14.16
C THR A 57 -14.71 1.35 -15.47
N GLY A 58 -14.91 0.42 -16.40
CA GLY A 58 -15.40 0.72 -17.74
C GLY A 58 -14.38 1.44 -18.62
N TYR A 59 -13.12 1.57 -18.15
CA TYR A 59 -12.03 2.17 -18.90
C TYR A 59 -10.97 1.12 -19.23
N PRO A 60 -10.50 1.05 -20.49
CA PRO A 60 -9.39 0.19 -20.84
C PRO A 60 -8.10 0.67 -20.18
N SER A 61 -7.13 -0.22 -20.03
CA SER A 61 -5.78 0.17 -19.61
C SER A 61 -5.16 1.09 -20.67
N ILE A 62 -4.87 2.35 -20.29
CA ILE A 62 -4.27 3.37 -21.15
C ILE A 62 -2.84 3.70 -20.72
N LEU A 63 -2.09 4.40 -21.59
CA LEU A 63 -0.75 4.93 -21.30
C LEU A 63 0.24 3.85 -20.81
N GLY A 64 0.26 2.69 -21.48
CA GLY A 64 1.17 1.60 -21.14
C GLY A 64 0.89 0.95 -19.76
N GLY A 65 -0.30 1.14 -19.20
CA GLY A 65 -0.67 0.57 -17.90
C GLY A 65 -0.40 1.49 -16.70
N ARG A 66 0.07 2.72 -16.93
CA ARG A 66 0.33 3.72 -15.88
C ARG A 66 -0.91 4.12 -15.08
N VAL A 67 -2.11 3.98 -15.65
CA VAL A 67 -3.38 4.42 -15.05
C VAL A 67 -4.41 3.28 -15.00
N LYS A 68 -4.00 2.10 -14.51
CA LYS A 68 -4.88 0.91 -14.45
C LYS A 68 -5.89 0.93 -13.30
N THR A 69 -5.50 1.41 -12.13
CA THR A 69 -6.29 1.31 -10.88
C THR A 69 -6.72 2.66 -10.32
N LEU A 70 -6.23 3.77 -10.88
CA LEU A 70 -6.54 5.14 -10.47
C LEU A 70 -7.95 5.56 -10.91
N HIS A 71 -8.97 4.95 -10.31
CA HIS A 71 -10.36 5.16 -10.66
C HIS A 71 -11.27 5.29 -9.43
N PRO A 72 -12.26 6.21 -9.41
CA PRO A 72 -13.15 6.41 -8.27
C PRO A 72 -13.90 5.16 -7.81
N LYS A 73 -14.27 4.24 -8.72
CA LYS A 73 -14.90 2.97 -8.30
C LYS A 73 -13.98 2.05 -7.51
N VAL A 74 -12.68 2.04 -7.82
CA VAL A 74 -11.70 1.23 -7.06
C VAL A 74 -11.44 1.89 -5.72
N PHE A 75 -11.11 3.19 -5.73
CA PHE A 75 -10.79 3.93 -4.52
C PHE A 75 -12.01 4.16 -3.62
N GLY A 76 -13.20 4.31 -4.19
CA GLY A 76 -14.47 4.39 -3.46
C GLY A 76 -14.76 3.11 -2.71
N GLY A 77 -14.54 1.94 -3.34
CA GLY A 77 -14.67 0.65 -2.68
C GLY A 77 -13.72 0.46 -1.49
N ILE A 78 -12.54 1.09 -1.55
CA ILE A 78 -11.53 1.03 -0.49
C ILE A 78 -11.76 2.10 0.59
N LEU A 79 -12.17 3.31 0.22
CA LEU A 79 -12.17 4.49 1.10
C LEU A 79 -13.54 4.82 1.69
N ALA A 80 -14.63 4.24 1.18
CA ALA A 80 -15.95 4.46 1.74
C ALA A 80 -15.98 4.05 3.22
N ARG A 81 -16.53 4.94 4.05
CA ARG A 81 -16.71 4.70 5.47
C ARG A 81 -18.03 3.99 5.68
N ARG A 82 -17.99 2.75 6.16
CA ARG A 82 -19.19 1.91 6.27
C ARG A 82 -20.13 2.29 7.42
N HIS A 83 -19.71 3.26 8.22
CA HIS A 83 -20.45 3.81 9.36
C HIS A 83 -21.04 5.20 9.06
N GLU A 84 -20.81 5.72 7.87
CA GLU A 84 -21.28 7.03 7.44
C GLU A 84 -22.40 6.83 6.41
N ASP A 85 -23.63 7.20 6.78
CA ASP A 85 -24.81 6.97 5.94
C ASP A 85 -24.69 7.63 4.56
N THR A 86 -24.00 8.79 4.49
CA THR A 86 -23.77 9.50 3.23
C THR A 86 -22.85 8.74 2.28
N ASP A 87 -21.77 8.14 2.79
CA ASP A 87 -20.87 7.30 1.99
C ASP A 87 -21.59 6.02 1.53
N VAL A 88 -22.36 5.38 2.42
CA VAL A 88 -23.12 4.15 2.10
C VAL A 88 -24.13 4.38 0.97
N ALA A 89 -24.88 5.48 1.02
CA ALA A 89 -25.83 5.83 -0.03
C ALA A 89 -25.15 6.05 -1.39
N GLN A 90 -23.98 6.70 -1.41
CA GLN A 90 -23.21 6.92 -2.63
C GLN A 90 -22.65 5.62 -3.22
N VAL A 91 -22.17 4.72 -2.36
CA VAL A 91 -21.67 3.40 -2.76
C VAL A 91 -22.78 2.59 -3.44
N GLU A 92 -23.99 2.61 -2.88
CA GLU A 92 -25.16 1.94 -3.47
C GLU A 92 -25.59 2.58 -4.79
N GLU A 93 -25.76 3.91 -4.82
CA GLU A 93 -26.17 4.67 -6.01
C GLU A 93 -25.22 4.43 -7.20
N LEU A 94 -23.92 4.42 -6.94
CA LEU A 94 -22.88 4.27 -7.96
C LEU A 94 -22.49 2.81 -8.21
N SER A 95 -23.15 1.86 -7.54
CA SER A 95 -22.86 0.42 -7.61
C SER A 95 -21.37 0.10 -7.43
N ILE A 96 -20.78 0.69 -6.39
CA ILE A 96 -19.37 0.52 -6.06
C ILE A 96 -19.22 -0.71 -5.17
N PRO A 97 -18.41 -1.72 -5.55
CA PRO A 97 -18.14 -2.84 -4.68
C PRO A 97 -17.21 -2.40 -3.54
N GLU A 98 -17.64 -2.60 -2.30
CA GLU A 98 -16.79 -2.39 -1.13
C GLU A 98 -15.64 -3.41 -1.11
N MET A 99 -14.44 -3.00 -0.69
CA MET A 99 -13.29 -3.90 -0.55
C MET A 99 -13.01 -4.13 0.94
N ASP A 100 -12.88 -5.40 1.35
CA ASP A 100 -12.52 -5.77 2.73
C ASP A 100 -11.04 -6.09 2.86
N LEU A 101 -10.43 -6.57 1.77
CA LEU A 101 -9.03 -6.96 1.71
C LEU A 101 -8.40 -6.35 0.45
N VAL A 102 -7.23 -5.74 0.62
CA VAL A 102 -6.40 -5.25 -0.47
C VAL A 102 -5.02 -5.90 -0.33
N ILE A 103 -4.59 -6.65 -1.35
CA ILE A 103 -3.25 -7.24 -1.42
C ILE A 103 -2.51 -6.59 -2.57
N VAL A 104 -1.48 -5.82 -2.25
CA VAL A 104 -0.67 -5.09 -3.22
C VAL A 104 0.79 -5.17 -2.77
N ASP A 105 1.69 -5.47 -3.70
CA ASP A 105 3.12 -5.27 -3.49
C ASP A 105 3.66 -4.34 -4.59
N LEU A 106 4.74 -3.65 -4.26
CA LEU A 106 5.39 -2.71 -5.17
C LEU A 106 6.46 -3.45 -5.97
N TYR A 107 6.72 -2.94 -7.17
CA TYR A 107 7.89 -3.36 -7.92
C TYR A 107 9.17 -2.99 -7.16
N PRO A 108 10.22 -3.85 -7.13
CA PRO A 108 11.42 -3.62 -6.34
C PRO A 108 12.30 -2.53 -6.97
N PHE A 109 11.96 -1.27 -6.68
CA PHE A 109 12.64 -0.08 -7.19
C PHE A 109 14.13 -0.07 -6.83
N GLU A 110 14.44 -0.29 -5.55
CA GLU A 110 15.84 -0.34 -5.05
C GLU A 110 16.69 -1.37 -5.79
N GLN A 111 16.12 -2.56 -6.07
CA GLN A 111 16.81 -3.59 -6.82
C GLN A 111 17.10 -3.15 -8.26
N THR A 112 16.16 -2.45 -8.90
CA THR A 112 16.36 -1.97 -10.29
C THR A 112 17.44 -0.90 -10.38
N VAL A 113 17.55 -0.04 -9.37
CA VAL A 113 18.66 0.91 -9.26
C VAL A 113 19.97 0.16 -9.04
N ALA A 114 20.00 -0.83 -8.15
CA ALA A 114 21.19 -1.64 -7.85
C ALA A 114 21.68 -2.48 -9.05
N ASP A 115 20.75 -2.95 -9.90
CA ASP A 115 21.05 -3.71 -11.13
C ASP A 115 21.63 -2.83 -12.25
N GLY A 116 21.75 -1.52 -12.04
CA GLY A 116 22.35 -0.59 -13.01
C GLY A 116 21.45 -0.31 -14.22
N ALA A 117 20.13 -0.37 -14.04
CA ALA A 117 19.17 -0.05 -15.09
C ALA A 117 19.34 1.40 -15.61
N SER A 118 18.89 1.66 -16.84
CA SER A 118 18.94 3.01 -17.40
C SER A 118 18.01 3.97 -16.62
N HIS A 119 18.27 5.27 -16.72
CA HIS A 119 17.40 6.28 -16.09
C HIS A 119 15.93 6.11 -16.54
N ASP A 120 15.70 5.97 -17.84
CA ASP A 120 14.35 5.80 -18.40
C ASP A 120 13.66 4.55 -17.83
N ASP A 121 14.39 3.43 -17.71
CA ASP A 121 13.86 2.22 -17.09
C ASP A 121 13.49 2.46 -15.62
N ILE A 122 14.35 3.15 -14.86
CA ILE A 122 14.08 3.45 -13.44
C ILE A 122 12.83 4.32 -13.30
N ILE A 123 12.66 5.34 -14.16
CA ILE A 123 11.45 6.18 -14.19
C ILE A 123 10.19 5.36 -14.47
N GLU A 124 10.23 4.42 -15.42
CA GLU A 124 9.08 3.54 -15.71
C GLU A 124 8.73 2.58 -14.57
N LYS A 125 9.65 2.33 -13.64
CA LYS A 125 9.45 1.45 -12.49
C LYS A 125 8.90 2.14 -11.24
N ILE A 126 8.71 3.46 -11.28
CA ILE A 126 8.03 4.21 -10.21
C ILE A 126 6.53 3.91 -10.29
N ASP A 127 6.00 3.21 -9.29
CA ASP A 127 4.62 2.76 -9.23
C ASP A 127 3.71 3.79 -8.54
N ILE A 128 2.84 4.44 -9.32
CA ILE A 128 1.85 5.39 -8.82
C ILE A 128 0.58 4.69 -8.34
N GLY A 129 0.17 3.62 -9.02
CA GLY A 129 -1.08 2.92 -8.72
C GLY A 129 -0.97 2.09 -7.45
N GLY A 130 0.09 1.30 -7.33
CA GLY A 130 0.36 0.44 -6.17
C GLY A 130 0.49 1.23 -4.88
N ILE A 131 1.28 2.31 -4.88
CA ILE A 131 1.48 3.16 -3.70
C ILE A 131 0.17 3.84 -3.26
N SER A 132 -0.65 4.26 -4.22
CA SER A 132 -1.94 4.88 -3.94
C SER A 132 -2.92 3.89 -3.31
N LEU A 133 -2.97 2.64 -3.79
CA LEU A 133 -3.80 1.58 -3.21
C LEU A 133 -3.36 1.22 -1.78
N ILE A 134 -2.05 1.08 -1.55
CA ILE A 134 -1.48 0.81 -0.22
C ILE A 134 -1.92 1.89 0.77
N ARG A 135 -1.74 3.17 0.42
CA ARG A 135 -2.09 4.29 1.30
C ARG A 135 -3.60 4.41 1.52
N ALA A 136 -4.42 4.17 0.49
CA ALA A 136 -5.87 4.23 0.61
C ALA A 136 -6.41 3.16 1.56
N ALA A 137 -5.97 1.91 1.40
CA ALA A 137 -6.40 0.80 2.25
C ALA A 137 -5.88 0.96 3.68
N ALA A 138 -4.62 1.37 3.86
CA ALA A 138 -4.06 1.64 5.18
C ALA A 138 -4.78 2.79 5.91
N LYS A 139 -5.16 3.86 5.19
CA LYS A 139 -5.98 4.94 5.75
C LYS A 139 -7.31 4.43 6.27
N ASN A 140 -7.98 3.54 5.53
CA ASN A 140 -9.29 3.00 5.90
C ASN A 140 -9.20 1.67 6.67
N TYR A 141 -8.15 1.48 7.50
CA TYR A 141 -7.93 0.23 8.25
C TYR A 141 -9.11 -0.18 9.14
N ARG A 142 -9.99 0.76 9.49
CA ARG A 142 -11.22 0.49 10.23
C ARG A 142 -12.08 -0.55 9.50
N ASP A 143 -12.16 -0.45 8.18
CA ASP A 143 -13.06 -1.26 7.34
C ASP A 143 -12.30 -2.14 6.32
N VAL A 144 -10.98 -1.96 6.16
CA VAL A 144 -10.16 -2.65 5.15
C VAL A 144 -8.88 -3.24 5.74
N LEU A 145 -8.57 -4.50 5.44
CA LEU A 145 -7.27 -5.10 5.69
C LEU A 145 -6.35 -4.85 4.48
N ILE A 146 -5.17 -4.28 4.71
CA ILE A 146 -4.13 -4.09 3.68
C ILE A 146 -3.02 -5.13 3.87
N VAL A 147 -2.52 -5.71 2.79
CA VAL A 147 -1.27 -6.46 2.74
C VAL A 147 -0.37 -5.78 1.70
N SER A 148 0.72 -5.17 2.16
CA SER A 148 1.60 -4.28 1.39
C SER A 148 2.88 -4.96 0.88
N GLN A 149 3.17 -6.18 1.34
CA GLN A 149 4.39 -6.91 0.97
C GLN A 149 4.26 -8.42 1.15
N ARG A 150 5.03 -9.17 0.35
CA ARG A 150 5.05 -10.65 0.38
C ARG A 150 5.35 -11.25 1.76
N GLY A 151 6.20 -10.59 2.55
CA GLY A 151 6.56 -11.07 3.90
C GLY A 151 5.37 -11.25 4.85
N GLN A 152 4.23 -10.64 4.55
CA GLN A 152 3.00 -10.71 5.33
C GLN A 152 2.08 -11.89 4.95
N TYR A 153 2.35 -12.61 3.85
CA TYR A 153 1.42 -13.59 3.29
C TYR A 153 1.13 -14.76 4.23
N ALA A 154 2.16 -15.30 4.89
CA ALA A 154 1.99 -16.38 5.86
C ALA A 154 1.09 -15.95 7.04
N ARG A 155 1.30 -14.74 7.56
CA ARG A 155 0.48 -14.16 8.63
C ARG A 155 -0.96 -13.91 8.17
N LEU A 156 -1.15 -13.42 6.94
CA LEU A 156 -2.49 -13.24 6.37
C LEU A 156 -3.22 -14.58 6.27
N LEU A 157 -2.59 -15.61 5.74
CA LEU A 157 -3.20 -16.94 5.58
C LEU A 157 -3.63 -17.51 6.94
N GLU A 158 -2.75 -17.43 7.94
CA GLU A 158 -3.06 -17.88 9.30
C GLU A 158 -4.26 -17.14 9.90
N LEU A 159 -4.35 -15.81 9.70
CA LEU A 159 -5.49 -15.01 10.16
C LEU A 159 -6.79 -15.41 9.45
N ILE A 160 -6.75 -15.61 8.13
CA ILE A 160 -7.91 -16.04 7.35
C ILE A 160 -8.38 -17.41 7.86
N GLU A 161 -7.48 -18.38 8.05
CA GLU A 161 -7.85 -19.73 8.47
C GLU A 161 -8.40 -19.76 9.90
N LYS A 162 -7.71 -19.10 10.85
CA LYS A 162 -8.15 -19.06 12.26
C LYS A 162 -9.45 -18.30 12.46
N GLY A 163 -9.60 -17.18 11.77
CA GLY A 163 -10.78 -16.33 11.85
C GLY A 163 -11.92 -16.78 10.93
N ASN A 164 -11.71 -17.85 10.13
CA ASN A 164 -12.61 -18.22 9.04
C ASN A 164 -12.91 -17.00 8.14
N GLY A 165 -11.92 -16.17 7.83
CA GLY A 165 -12.07 -14.91 7.07
C GLY A 165 -12.56 -13.70 7.87
N THR A 166 -12.80 -13.83 9.18
CA THR A 166 -13.09 -12.71 10.07
C THR A 166 -11.79 -12.14 10.64
N ILE A 167 -11.59 -10.84 10.50
CA ILE A 167 -10.35 -10.14 10.90
C ILE A 167 -10.67 -9.10 11.96
N SER A 168 -9.81 -9.00 12.98
CA SER A 168 -9.94 -8.01 14.05
C SER A 168 -9.49 -6.61 13.62
N GLU A 169 -10.03 -5.58 14.25
CA GLU A 169 -9.56 -4.19 14.03
C GLU A 169 -8.09 -4.01 14.42
N SER A 170 -7.63 -4.71 15.46
CA SER A 170 -6.22 -4.69 15.88
C SER A 170 -5.30 -5.24 14.80
N ASP A 171 -5.67 -6.35 14.15
CA ASP A 171 -4.88 -6.90 13.05
C ASP A 171 -4.82 -5.91 11.89
N ARG A 172 -5.97 -5.36 11.48
CA ARG A 172 -6.01 -4.37 10.40
C ARG A 172 -5.15 -3.15 10.69
N LYS A 173 -5.19 -2.64 11.93
CA LYS A 173 -4.35 -1.53 12.37
C LYS A 173 -2.85 -1.84 12.29
N ASN A 174 -2.44 -3.05 12.72
CA ASN A 174 -1.04 -3.48 12.65
C ASN A 174 -0.55 -3.56 11.21
N PHE A 175 -1.35 -4.16 10.32
CA PHE A 175 -1.02 -4.22 8.89
C PHE A 175 -0.99 -2.83 8.24
N ALA A 176 -1.89 -1.92 8.64
CA ALA A 176 -1.88 -0.54 8.16
C ALA A 176 -0.62 0.24 8.59
N GLN A 177 -0.13 0.03 9.81
CA GLN A 177 1.15 0.59 10.26
C GLN A 177 2.31 0.12 9.37
N GLU A 178 2.39 -1.18 9.10
CA GLU A 178 3.41 -1.74 8.21
C GLU A 178 3.26 -1.25 6.76
N ALA A 179 2.03 -1.05 6.29
CA ALA A 179 1.76 -0.49 4.97
C ALA A 179 2.28 0.94 4.81
N PHE A 180 2.08 1.80 5.81
CA PHE A 180 2.68 3.14 5.80
C PHE A 180 4.20 3.11 5.91
N GLN A 181 4.77 2.16 6.65
CA GLN A 181 6.23 1.95 6.65
C GLN A 181 6.75 1.60 5.25
N VAL A 182 6.12 0.65 4.55
CA VAL A 182 6.47 0.28 3.17
C VAL A 182 6.37 1.49 2.25
N SER A 183 5.32 2.30 2.38
CA SER A 183 5.15 3.52 1.58
C SER A 183 6.28 4.53 1.82
N SER A 184 6.62 4.79 3.08
CA SER A 184 7.68 5.74 3.42
C SER A 184 9.05 5.28 2.95
N GLN A 185 9.34 3.98 3.04
CA GLN A 185 10.60 3.40 2.55
C GLN A 185 10.70 3.52 1.03
N TYR A 186 9.59 3.27 0.31
CA TYR A 186 9.54 3.39 -1.14
C TYR A 186 9.82 4.82 -1.61
N ASP A 187 9.17 5.81 -1.00
CA ASP A 187 9.37 7.23 -1.34
C ASP A 187 10.79 7.70 -0.98
N LEU A 188 11.36 7.20 0.13
CA LEU A 188 12.74 7.48 0.51
C LEU A 188 13.74 6.95 -0.52
N ALA A 189 13.53 5.73 -1.04
CA ALA A 189 14.38 5.16 -2.08
C ALA A 189 14.32 5.98 -3.39
N ILE A 190 13.13 6.43 -3.77
CA ILE A 190 12.96 7.33 -4.93
C ILE A 190 13.69 8.65 -4.68
N HIS A 191 13.53 9.25 -3.50
CA HIS A 191 14.22 10.48 -3.14
C HIS A 191 15.74 10.34 -3.22
N ALA A 192 16.30 9.28 -2.63
CA ALA A 192 17.73 8.98 -2.65
C ALA A 192 18.27 8.85 -4.09
N TYR A 193 17.52 8.17 -4.96
CA TYR A 193 17.86 8.05 -6.38
C TYR A 193 17.97 9.41 -7.08
N PHE A 194 16.99 10.31 -6.89
CA PHE A 194 17.00 11.62 -7.54
C PHE A 194 17.95 12.62 -6.90
N SER A 195 18.19 12.53 -5.59
CA SER A 195 19.10 13.44 -4.88
C SER A 195 20.57 13.06 -5.06
N GLY A 196 20.85 11.80 -5.42
CA GLY A 196 22.20 11.24 -5.47
C GLY A 196 22.85 11.13 -4.09
N GLN A 197 22.05 11.23 -3.02
CA GLN A 197 22.49 11.11 -1.63
C GLN A 197 21.98 9.78 -1.07
N ASP A 198 22.74 9.18 -0.16
CA ASP A 198 22.27 8.01 0.59
C ASP A 198 20.93 8.32 1.28
N SER A 199 20.09 7.30 1.39
CA SER A 199 18.77 7.27 2.00
C SER A 199 18.81 7.53 3.51
N SER A 200 19.40 8.66 3.89
CA SER A 200 19.35 9.22 5.22
C SER A 200 17.96 9.81 5.42
N ILE A 201 17.41 9.60 6.61
CA ILE A 201 16.14 10.21 7.01
C ILE A 201 16.25 11.69 6.70
N THR A 202 15.40 12.20 5.80
CA THR A 202 15.23 13.64 5.61
C THR A 202 14.53 14.16 6.86
N LEU A 203 15.30 14.30 7.93
CA LEU A 203 14.92 15.17 9.02
C LEU A 203 14.80 16.56 8.38
N GLY A 204 13.73 17.31 8.70
CA GLY A 204 13.36 18.56 8.03
C GLY A 204 14.44 19.65 8.09
N GLU A 205 14.08 20.94 8.03
CA GLU A 205 15.10 21.98 8.20
C GLU A 205 15.83 21.81 9.54
N GLY A 206 17.11 21.44 9.43
CA GLY A 206 17.97 21.20 10.57
C GLY A 206 18.70 22.49 10.95
N ASN A 207 18.81 22.74 12.25
CA ASN A 207 19.60 23.83 12.76
C ASN A 207 21.07 23.41 12.77
N ALA A 208 21.88 24.02 11.91
CA ALA A 208 23.31 23.77 11.86
C ALA A 208 23.94 24.15 13.21
N LEU A 209 24.69 23.21 13.80
CA LEU A 209 25.44 23.43 15.03
C LEU A 209 26.86 23.91 14.69
N ARG A 210 27.52 24.54 15.67
CA ARG A 210 28.89 25.04 15.51
C ARG A 210 29.89 23.92 15.19
N PHE A 211 29.68 22.74 15.76
CA PHE A 211 30.36 21.47 15.48
C PHE A 211 29.50 20.33 16.08
N GLY A 212 29.83 19.09 15.73
CA GLY A 212 29.26 17.89 16.34
C GLY A 212 29.86 17.63 17.73
N GLU A 213 30.46 16.47 17.94
CA GLU A 213 31.13 16.16 19.21
C GLU A 213 32.52 16.81 19.29
N ASN A 214 33.23 16.89 18.16
CA ASN A 214 34.57 17.50 18.06
C ASN A 214 34.60 18.61 16.98
N PRO A 215 35.52 19.59 17.07
CA PRO A 215 35.58 20.73 16.14
C PRO A 215 35.74 20.38 14.65
N HIS A 216 36.22 19.18 14.33
CA HIS A 216 36.38 18.71 12.95
C HIS A 216 35.14 17.97 12.41
N GLN A 217 34.14 17.71 13.26
CA GLN A 217 32.90 17.04 12.90
C GLN A 217 31.79 18.08 12.72
N GLN A 218 31.02 17.97 11.64
CA GLN A 218 29.81 18.77 11.45
C GLN A 218 28.67 18.19 12.28
N GLY A 219 27.81 19.07 12.81
CA GLY A 219 26.64 18.68 13.61
C GLY A 219 25.39 19.42 13.14
N VAL A 220 24.26 18.72 13.10
CA VAL A 220 22.96 19.29 12.74
C VAL A 220 21.93 18.82 13.77
N PHE A 221 21.20 19.75 14.37
CA PHE A 221 20.08 19.45 15.23
C PHE A 221 18.79 19.41 14.41
N TYR A 222 17.95 18.40 14.64
CA TYR A 222 16.66 18.27 13.97
C TYR A 222 15.54 18.20 14.99
N GLY A 223 14.52 19.05 14.81
CA GLY A 223 13.41 19.23 15.74
C GLY A 223 13.13 20.71 16.00
N ASP A 224 12.12 20.98 16.82
CA ASP A 224 11.76 22.33 17.24
C ASP A 224 12.45 22.64 18.59
N LEU A 225 13.52 23.43 18.55
CA LEU A 225 14.24 23.87 19.75
C LEU A 225 13.37 24.74 20.65
N GLU A 226 12.48 25.55 20.06
CA GLU A 226 11.62 26.49 20.80
C GLU A 226 10.47 25.77 21.50
N ALA A 227 10.01 24.65 20.95
CA ALA A 227 9.01 23.79 21.61
C ALA A 227 9.56 23.07 22.85
N ILE A 228 10.89 22.92 22.96
CA ILE A 228 11.54 22.17 24.05
C ILE A 228 12.25 23.12 25.03
N PHE A 229 12.75 24.26 24.55
CA PHE A 229 13.55 25.20 25.31
C PHE A 229 13.13 26.65 25.03
N ASP A 230 12.96 27.42 26.10
CA ASP A 230 12.87 28.88 26.01
C ASP A 230 14.28 29.48 25.85
N LYS A 231 14.63 29.93 24.65
CA LYS A 231 15.89 30.64 24.42
C LYS A 231 15.77 32.09 24.89
N LEU A 232 16.27 32.37 26.09
CA LEU A 232 16.19 33.69 26.70
C LEU A 232 17.25 34.69 26.18
N ASP A 233 18.38 34.19 25.69
CA ASP A 233 19.47 35.00 25.11
C ASP A 233 20.33 34.14 24.17
N GLY A 234 21.25 34.77 23.42
CA GLY A 234 22.12 34.15 22.41
C GLY A 234 23.58 34.04 22.82
#